data_AF-A0A0U3AHM3-F1
#
_entry.id   AF-A0A0U3AHM3-F1
#
_cell.length_a   1.000
_cell.length_b   1.000
_cell.length_c   1.000
_cell.angle_alpha   90.00
_cell.angle_beta   90.00
_cell.angle_gamma   90.00
#
_symmetry.space_group_name_H-M   'P 1'
#
loop_
_entity.id
_entity.type
_entity.pdbx_description
1 polymer ?
#
loop_
_entity_poly.entity_id
_entity_poly.type
_entity_poly.pdbx_seq_one_letter_code
_entity_poly.pdbx_strand_id
1 'polypeptide(L)'
;ILNFIATGGYALKAYDRFRRLVPEPGGTWRIARPAIAQQHRLNAGVIVEQPLLTVRFRNGRKLGTIEEGYAATLSPGDNFYFSGLSLEVEQFKDTDIIVHASSRRARIVTYGGQRMSMSTHLANRVRHMLCDRNDWSRFPDDVREWLEVQSERSVLPEPHQLLVETFPHEGQHYMVAYSFEGWNAHQSLGMLITRRMESAGLKPLGFVANDYAFACYALEPITDPKSLFSADILEQEFVDWIESSYLLKTAFREVAVIGGLVERQHPGKRK
;
A
#
# COMPACT_ATOMS: atom_id res chain seq x y z
N ILE A 1 17.97 8.78 -21.15
CA ILE A 1 17.62 7.33 -21.21
C ILE A 1 18.74 6.51 -21.84
N LEU A 2 19.20 6.80 -23.06
CA LEU A 2 20.22 5.97 -23.74
C LEU A 2 21.52 5.81 -22.94
N ASN A 3 22.04 6.89 -22.33
CA ASN A 3 23.22 6.82 -21.46
C ASN A 3 23.01 5.94 -20.21
N PHE A 4 21.79 5.87 -19.69
CA PHE A 4 21.47 4.97 -18.59
C PHE A 4 21.52 3.50 -19.04
N ILE A 5 20.99 3.19 -20.22
CA ILE A 5 21.06 1.84 -20.79
C ILE A 5 22.51 1.48 -21.13
N ALA A 6 23.28 2.42 -21.70
CA ALA A 6 24.63 2.18 -22.16
C ALA A 6 25.63 1.97 -21.02
N THR A 7 25.58 2.78 -19.96
CA THR A 7 26.60 2.80 -18.90
C THR A 7 26.04 2.82 -17.49
N GLY A 8 24.72 2.71 -17.31
CA GLY A 8 24.06 2.92 -16.02
C GLY A 8 23.90 4.40 -15.64
N GLY A 9 24.26 5.33 -16.54
CA GLY A 9 24.10 6.77 -16.34
C GLY A 9 25.12 7.34 -15.35
N TYR A 10 24.83 8.53 -14.81
CA TYR A 10 25.79 9.27 -13.98
C TYR A 10 26.19 8.49 -12.71
N ALA A 11 25.26 7.76 -12.11
CA ALA A 11 25.44 7.08 -10.83
C ALA A 11 26.19 5.75 -10.94
N LEU A 12 26.11 5.06 -12.08
CA LEU A 12 26.56 3.67 -12.21
C LEU A 12 27.66 3.46 -13.25
N LYS A 13 28.13 4.53 -13.92
CA LYS A 13 29.20 4.51 -14.94
C LYS A 13 30.50 3.84 -14.52
N ALA A 14 30.77 3.79 -13.20
CA ALA A 14 31.97 3.22 -12.63
C ALA A 14 31.95 1.68 -12.59
N TYR A 15 30.79 1.04 -12.74
CA TYR A 15 30.67 -0.40 -12.66
C TYR A 15 30.52 -1.02 -14.06
N ASP A 16 31.46 -1.88 -14.42
CA ASP A 16 31.49 -2.53 -15.74
C ASP A 16 30.23 -3.36 -16.05
N ARG A 17 29.55 -3.88 -15.02
CA ARG A 17 28.30 -4.66 -15.20
C ARG A 17 27.15 -3.84 -15.82
N PHE A 18 27.18 -2.51 -15.69
CA PHE A 18 26.16 -1.62 -16.28
C PHE A 18 26.56 -1.06 -17.64
N ARG A 19 27.73 -1.46 -18.18
CA ARG A 19 28.16 -1.13 -19.54
C ARG A 19 27.53 -2.08 -20.56
N ARG A 20 26.27 -1.84 -20.92
CA ARG A 20 25.47 -2.76 -21.76
C ARG A 20 25.56 -2.49 -23.25
N LEU A 21 25.72 -1.23 -23.63
CA LEU A 21 25.81 -0.81 -25.02
C LEU A 21 27.12 -0.06 -25.26
N VAL A 22 27.67 -0.24 -26.46
CA VAL A 22 28.86 0.46 -26.94
C VAL A 22 28.47 1.21 -28.22
N PRO A 23 28.84 2.50 -28.35
CA PRO A 23 28.55 3.25 -29.56
C PRO A 23 29.38 2.70 -30.73
N GLU A 24 28.81 2.75 -31.92
CA GLU A 24 29.46 2.39 -33.18
C GLU A 24 29.61 3.61 -34.09
N PRO A 25 30.54 3.55 -35.07
CA PRO A 25 30.61 4.54 -36.14
C PRO A 25 29.25 4.67 -36.84
N GLY A 26 28.81 5.90 -37.10
CA GLY A 26 27.50 6.17 -37.74
C GLY A 26 26.36 6.40 -36.76
N GLY A 27 26.62 6.47 -35.44
CA GLY A 27 25.61 6.82 -34.44
C GLY A 27 24.73 5.66 -33.97
N THR A 28 25.03 4.43 -34.40
CA THR A 28 24.38 3.20 -33.94
C THR A 28 25.01 2.69 -32.64
N TRP A 29 24.35 1.73 -32.00
CA TRP A 29 24.79 1.13 -30.74
C TRP A 29 24.73 -0.39 -30.85
N ARG A 30 25.76 -1.06 -30.34
CA ARG A 30 25.80 -2.52 -30.23
C ARG A 30 25.80 -2.98 -28.79
N ILE A 31 25.35 -4.22 -28.57
CA ILE A 31 25.48 -4.87 -27.26
C ILE A 31 26.96 -5.10 -26.96
N ALA A 32 27.39 -4.76 -25.74
CA ALA A 32 28.78 -4.85 -25.33
C ALA A 32 29.30 -6.30 -25.31
N ARG A 33 28.49 -7.24 -24.81
CA ARG A 33 28.84 -8.66 -24.66
C ARG A 33 27.61 -9.57 -24.88
N PRO A 34 27.74 -10.75 -25.52
CA PRO A 34 26.61 -11.66 -25.76
C PRO A 34 25.85 -12.09 -24.48
N ALA A 35 26.58 -12.25 -23.36
CA ALA A 35 25.99 -12.59 -22.06
C ALA A 35 24.92 -11.59 -21.60
N ILE A 36 25.02 -10.32 -22.00
CA ILE A 36 24.04 -9.28 -21.65
C ILE A 36 22.70 -9.54 -22.32
N ALA A 37 22.71 -10.02 -23.57
CA ALA A 37 21.49 -10.38 -24.28
C ALA A 37 20.80 -11.58 -23.62
N GLN A 38 21.57 -12.61 -23.22
CA GLN A 38 21.04 -13.77 -22.50
C GLN A 38 20.47 -13.36 -21.13
N GLN A 39 21.20 -12.54 -20.38
CA GLN A 39 20.80 -12.02 -19.08
C GLN A 39 19.53 -11.18 -19.17
N HIS A 40 19.44 -10.31 -20.17
CA HIS A 40 18.26 -9.48 -20.41
C HIS A 40 17.04 -10.35 -20.73
N ARG A 41 17.17 -11.37 -21.59
CA ARG A 41 16.05 -12.28 -21.92
C ARG A 41 15.52 -13.04 -20.71
N LEU A 42 16.38 -13.44 -19.78
CA LEU A 42 15.98 -14.15 -18.55
C LEU A 42 15.25 -13.26 -17.53
N ASN A 43 15.49 -11.94 -17.60
CA ASN A 43 14.92 -10.97 -16.67
C ASN A 43 13.91 -10.04 -17.33
N ALA A 44 13.62 -10.25 -18.62
CA ALA A 44 12.67 -9.46 -19.39
C ALA A 44 11.25 -9.74 -18.88
N GLY A 45 10.56 -8.67 -18.49
CA GLY A 45 9.20 -8.75 -17.97
C GLY A 45 8.92 -7.61 -16.99
N VAL A 46 7.67 -7.20 -16.93
CA VAL A 46 7.20 -6.13 -16.04
C VAL A 46 6.55 -6.66 -14.77
N ILE A 47 6.17 -7.94 -14.75
CA ILE A 47 5.55 -8.57 -13.58
C ILE A 47 6.62 -8.77 -12.51
N VAL A 48 6.41 -8.22 -11.32
CA VAL A 48 7.28 -8.38 -10.16
C VAL A 48 6.53 -9.16 -9.08
N GLU A 49 7.19 -10.14 -8.44
CA GLU A 49 6.62 -10.81 -7.27
C GLU A 49 6.53 -9.83 -6.11
N GLN A 50 5.44 -9.91 -5.33
CA GLN A 50 5.29 -9.08 -4.15
C GLN A 50 6.35 -9.47 -3.10
N PRO A 51 7.12 -8.50 -2.60
CA PRO A 51 8.14 -8.76 -1.59
C PRO A 51 7.50 -9.21 -0.26
N LEU A 52 8.18 -10.14 0.40
CA LEU A 52 7.77 -10.72 1.67
C LEU A 52 8.78 -10.34 2.77
N LEU A 53 8.28 -9.99 3.95
CA LEU A 53 9.08 -9.90 5.18
C LEU A 53 8.93 -11.18 6.00
N THR A 54 10.02 -11.61 6.64
CA THR A 54 10.02 -12.77 7.52
C THR A 54 9.67 -12.36 8.96
N VAL A 55 8.60 -12.91 9.51
CA VAL A 55 8.21 -12.69 10.91
C VAL A 55 8.98 -13.67 11.78
N ARG A 56 9.68 -13.16 12.79
CA ARG A 56 10.51 -13.97 13.69
C ARG A 56 10.56 -13.42 15.11
N PHE A 57 10.71 -14.32 16.08
CA PHE A 57 10.97 -13.92 17.46
C PHE A 57 12.40 -13.41 17.64
N ARG A 58 12.64 -12.68 18.74
CA ARG A 58 13.99 -12.21 19.12
C ARG A 58 15.03 -13.33 19.23
N ASN A 59 14.61 -14.53 19.62
CA ASN A 59 15.46 -15.72 19.66
C ASN A 59 15.79 -16.32 18.27
N GLY A 60 15.36 -15.68 17.18
CA GLY A 60 15.60 -16.10 15.80
C GLY A 60 14.58 -17.11 15.25
N ARG A 61 13.62 -17.59 16.05
CA ARG A 61 12.60 -18.54 15.59
C ARG A 61 11.70 -17.88 14.55
N LYS A 62 11.75 -18.39 13.32
CA LYS A 62 10.87 -17.98 12.21
C LYS A 62 9.45 -18.49 12.44
N LEU A 63 8.47 -17.60 12.30
CA LEU A 63 7.04 -17.93 12.31
C LEU A 63 6.49 -18.09 10.89
N GLY A 64 6.96 -17.27 9.95
CA GLY A 64 6.45 -17.28 8.58
C GLY A 64 6.85 -16.02 7.83
N THR A 65 6.09 -15.69 6.79
CA THR A 65 6.29 -14.49 5.97
C THR A 65 4.98 -13.77 5.74
N ILE A 66 5.03 -12.44 5.68
CA ILE A 66 3.89 -11.57 5.35
C ILE A 66 4.27 -10.62 4.22
N GLU A 67 3.29 -10.16 3.45
CA GLU A 67 3.53 -9.17 2.38
C GLU A 67 4.11 -7.86 2.94
N GLU A 68 5.07 -7.30 2.23
CA GLU A 68 5.70 -6.02 2.60
C GLU A 68 4.68 -4.88 2.69
N GLY A 69 3.64 -4.90 1.83
CA GLY A 69 2.57 -3.91 1.87
C GLY A 69 1.83 -3.90 3.22
N TYR A 70 1.49 -5.07 3.76
CA TYR A 70 0.92 -5.17 5.10
C TYR A 70 1.93 -4.76 6.18
N ALA A 71 3.18 -5.22 6.06
CA ALA A 71 4.23 -4.90 7.01
C ALA A 71 4.52 -3.39 7.11
N ALA A 72 4.39 -2.66 6.01
CA ALA A 72 4.57 -1.20 5.97
C ALA A 72 3.51 -0.43 6.76
N THR A 73 2.36 -1.04 7.05
CA THR A 73 1.31 -0.44 7.89
C THR A 73 1.56 -0.60 9.40
N LEU A 74 2.62 -1.34 9.78
CA LEU A 74 2.96 -1.64 11.18
C LEU A 74 4.08 -0.72 11.68
N SER A 75 3.97 -0.27 12.92
CA SER A 75 5.02 0.43 13.66
C SER A 75 5.50 -0.40 14.87
N PRO A 76 6.71 -0.17 15.39
CA PRO A 76 7.11 -0.73 16.68
C PRO A 76 6.08 -0.39 17.78
N GLY A 77 5.63 -1.41 18.51
CA GLY A 77 4.53 -1.34 19.48
C GLY A 77 3.18 -1.84 18.97
N ASP A 78 3.00 -1.98 17.65
CA ASP A 78 1.73 -2.45 17.09
C ASP A 78 1.53 -3.95 17.27
N ASN A 79 0.27 -4.37 17.45
CA ASN A 79 -0.12 -5.77 17.63
C ASN A 79 -0.83 -6.33 16.40
N PHE A 80 -0.43 -7.52 15.93
CA PHE A 80 -1.08 -8.22 14.82
C PHE A 80 -1.17 -9.73 15.04
N TYR A 81 -2.18 -10.36 14.45
CA TYR A 81 -2.47 -11.77 14.62
C TYR A 81 -1.88 -12.55 13.46
N PHE A 82 -0.95 -13.46 13.76
CA PHE A 82 -0.25 -14.24 12.76
C PHE A 82 0.16 -15.60 13.32
N SER A 83 0.03 -16.64 12.50
CA SER A 83 0.37 -18.02 12.89
C SER A 83 -0.29 -18.48 14.20
N GLY A 84 -1.53 -18.05 14.46
CA GLY A 84 -2.28 -18.42 15.66
C GLY A 84 -1.95 -17.61 16.92
N LEU A 85 -1.09 -16.60 16.82
CA LEU A 85 -0.62 -15.81 17.96
C LEU A 85 -0.91 -14.32 17.73
N SER A 86 -1.22 -13.60 18.80
CA SER A 86 -1.12 -12.14 18.83
C SER A 86 0.34 -11.77 19.08
N LEU A 87 0.92 -10.96 18.20
CA LEU A 87 2.32 -10.61 18.15
C LEU A 87 2.45 -9.09 18.21
N GLU A 88 3.37 -8.59 19.02
CA GLU A 88 3.73 -7.18 19.07
C GLU A 88 5.03 -6.94 18.32
N VAL A 89 5.04 -5.92 17.46
CA VAL A 89 6.21 -5.53 16.68
C VAL A 89 7.22 -4.87 17.59
N GLU A 90 8.41 -5.45 17.67
CA GLU A 90 9.51 -4.85 18.43
C GLU A 90 10.38 -3.97 17.54
N GLN A 91 10.77 -4.49 16.38
CA GLN A 91 11.68 -3.79 15.47
C GLN A 91 11.61 -4.36 14.05
N PHE A 92 11.80 -3.49 13.06
CA PHE A 92 12.10 -3.87 11.69
C PHE A 92 13.62 -3.92 11.48
N LYS A 93 14.13 -5.04 10.98
CA LYS A 93 15.55 -5.21 10.66
C LYS A 93 15.70 -5.90 9.31
N ASP A 94 16.26 -5.20 8.33
CA ASP A 94 16.41 -5.68 6.95
C ASP A 94 15.07 -6.19 6.37
N THR A 95 14.94 -7.50 6.14
CA THR A 95 13.71 -8.17 5.67
C THR A 95 13.01 -8.96 6.78
N ASP A 96 13.36 -8.71 8.03
CA ASP A 96 12.82 -9.37 9.20
C ASP A 96 11.99 -8.40 10.06
N ILE A 97 10.86 -8.90 10.56
CA ILE A 97 10.08 -8.24 11.61
C ILE A 97 10.34 -9.03 12.89
N ILE A 98 10.98 -8.37 13.85
CA ILE A 98 11.24 -8.94 15.17
C ILE A 98 10.01 -8.72 16.04
N VAL A 99 9.47 -9.80 16.60
CA VAL A 99 8.24 -9.78 17.39
C VAL A 99 8.38 -10.50 18.72
N HIS A 100 7.47 -10.19 19.64
CA HIS A 100 7.22 -10.99 20.85
C HIS A 100 5.72 -11.30 21.00
N ALA A 101 5.39 -12.31 21.79
CA ALA A 101 4.00 -12.70 22.01
C ALA A 101 3.31 -11.64 22.88
N SER A 102 2.08 -11.29 22.52
CA SER A 102 1.25 -10.35 23.26
C SER A 102 -0.13 -10.96 23.54
N SER A 103 -0.77 -10.50 24.60
CA SER A 103 -2.17 -10.83 24.93
C SER A 103 -3.15 -9.74 24.48
N ARG A 104 -2.64 -8.64 23.91
CA ARG A 104 -3.47 -7.52 23.44
C ARG A 104 -4.22 -7.89 22.15
N ARG A 105 -5.35 -7.23 21.93
CA ARG A 105 -6.18 -7.36 20.72
C ARG A 105 -5.31 -7.01 19.51
N ALA A 106 -5.39 -7.81 18.45
CA ALA A 106 -4.48 -7.75 17.33
C ALA A 106 -5.25 -7.77 16.00
N ARG A 107 -4.77 -6.99 15.03
CA ARG A 107 -5.33 -6.96 13.66
C ARG A 107 -4.89 -8.18 12.86
N ILE A 108 -5.77 -8.70 12.01
CA ILE A 108 -5.48 -9.88 11.17
C ILE A 108 -4.64 -9.46 9.95
N VAL A 109 -3.63 -10.26 9.62
CA VAL A 109 -2.84 -10.05 8.39
C VAL A 109 -3.72 -10.16 7.16
N THR A 110 -3.70 -9.11 6.33
CA THR A 110 -4.42 -9.08 5.06
C THR A 110 -3.43 -9.15 3.90
N TYR A 111 -3.73 -10.00 2.90
CA TYR A 111 -2.94 -10.14 1.68
C TYR A 111 -3.65 -9.38 0.56
N GLY A 112 -2.93 -8.45 -0.09
CA GLY A 112 -3.52 -7.47 -1.00
C GLY A 112 -3.88 -8.04 -2.37
N GLY A 113 -3.17 -9.09 -2.81
CA GLY A 113 -3.32 -9.63 -4.17
C GLY A 113 -3.07 -8.58 -5.26
N GLN A 114 -3.23 -8.97 -6.53
CA GLN A 114 -3.25 -8.05 -7.66
C GLN A 114 -4.70 -7.58 -7.89
N ARG A 115 -5.14 -6.53 -7.20
CA ARG A 115 -6.44 -5.89 -7.47
C ARG A 115 -6.22 -4.71 -8.41
N MET A 116 -6.90 -4.73 -9.56
CA MET A 116 -7.08 -3.50 -10.34
C MET A 116 -8.02 -2.59 -9.56
N SER A 117 -7.53 -1.42 -9.15
CA SER A 117 -8.36 -0.42 -8.49
C SER A 117 -9.49 0.04 -9.41
N MET A 118 -10.62 0.42 -8.81
CA MET A 118 -11.72 1.05 -9.51
C MET A 118 -11.23 2.31 -10.24
N SER A 119 -11.52 2.45 -11.54
CA SER A 119 -11.16 3.66 -12.27
C SER A 119 -11.98 4.85 -11.79
N THR A 120 -11.44 6.06 -11.93
CA THR A 120 -12.15 7.31 -11.58
C THR A 120 -13.49 7.45 -12.34
N HIS A 121 -13.54 7.01 -13.60
CA HIS A 121 -14.78 6.97 -14.38
C HIS A 121 -15.82 6.02 -13.79
N LEU A 122 -15.41 4.80 -13.40
CA LEU A 122 -16.30 3.83 -12.78
C LEU A 122 -16.78 4.33 -11.40
N ALA A 123 -15.87 4.88 -10.59
CA ALA A 123 -16.18 5.50 -9.30
C ALA A 123 -17.22 6.61 -9.44
N ASN A 124 -17.04 7.51 -10.39
CA ASN A 124 -17.99 8.59 -10.67
C ASN A 124 -19.35 8.04 -11.10
N ARG A 125 -19.39 7.01 -11.94
CA ARG A 125 -20.64 6.40 -12.38
C ARG A 125 -21.38 5.75 -11.21
N VAL A 126 -20.68 5.00 -10.35
CA VAL A 126 -21.24 4.39 -9.15
C VAL A 126 -21.78 5.45 -8.20
N ARG A 127 -21.02 6.51 -7.91
CA ARG A 127 -21.48 7.63 -7.05
C ARG A 127 -22.79 8.24 -7.55
N HIS A 128 -22.90 8.53 -8.85
CA HIS A 128 -24.14 9.06 -9.45
C HIS A 128 -25.32 8.08 -9.33
N MET A 129 -25.07 6.79 -9.55
CA MET A 129 -26.10 5.76 -9.44
C MET A 129 -26.63 5.64 -8.00
N LEU A 130 -25.78 5.76 -6.99
CA LEU A 130 -26.19 5.65 -5.59
C LEU A 130 -26.91 6.92 -5.08
N CYS A 131 -26.49 8.11 -5.50
CA CYS A 131 -27.10 9.37 -5.04
C CYS A 131 -28.45 9.67 -5.72
N ASP A 132 -28.67 9.22 -6.96
CA ASP A 132 -29.95 9.45 -7.66
C ASP A 132 -31.04 8.47 -7.20
N ARG A 133 -31.94 8.94 -6.35
CA ARG A 133 -33.10 8.16 -5.86
C ARG A 133 -33.98 7.63 -6.99
N ASN A 134 -34.01 8.26 -8.17
CA ASN A 134 -34.79 7.78 -9.30
C ASN A 134 -34.23 6.48 -9.91
N ASP A 135 -32.92 6.22 -9.72
CA ASP A 135 -32.29 5.00 -10.21
C ASP A 135 -32.47 3.80 -9.25
N TRP A 136 -32.92 4.01 -8.01
CA TRP A 136 -32.98 2.95 -7.00
C TRP A 136 -33.95 1.82 -7.35
N SER A 137 -35.02 2.12 -8.08
CA SER A 137 -35.97 1.09 -8.53
C SER A 137 -35.35 0.12 -9.54
N ARG A 138 -34.17 0.44 -10.09
CA ARG A 138 -33.42 -0.41 -11.02
C ARG A 138 -32.45 -1.35 -10.31
N PHE A 139 -32.21 -1.15 -9.01
CA PHE A 139 -31.34 -2.01 -8.23
C PHE A 139 -32.07 -3.26 -7.74
N PRO A 140 -31.33 -4.35 -7.48
CA PRO A 140 -31.85 -5.48 -6.72
C PRO A 140 -32.48 -5.01 -5.40
N ASP A 141 -33.53 -5.69 -4.96
CA ASP A 141 -34.30 -5.31 -3.77
C ASP A 141 -33.40 -5.14 -2.53
N ASP A 142 -32.46 -6.06 -2.32
CA ASP A 142 -31.47 -5.97 -1.23
C ASP A 142 -30.70 -4.65 -1.25
N VAL A 143 -30.21 -4.22 -2.42
CA VAL A 143 -29.43 -2.98 -2.56
C VAL A 143 -30.30 -1.76 -2.29
N ARG A 144 -31.56 -1.77 -2.76
CA ARG A 144 -32.50 -0.69 -2.51
C ARG A 144 -32.80 -0.55 -1.01
N GLU A 145 -33.07 -1.66 -0.33
CA GLU A 145 -33.30 -1.68 1.12
C GLU A 145 -32.10 -1.08 1.88
N TRP A 146 -30.88 -1.47 1.50
CA TRP A 146 -29.66 -0.89 2.08
C TRP A 146 -29.56 0.64 1.88
N LEU A 147 -29.92 1.15 0.70
CA LEU A 147 -29.90 2.59 0.42
C LEU A 147 -30.99 3.35 1.18
N GLU A 148 -32.17 2.75 1.32
CA GLU A 148 -33.27 3.30 2.14
C GLU A 148 -32.83 3.42 3.60
N VAL A 149 -32.31 2.35 4.18
CA VAL A 149 -31.77 2.34 5.56
C VAL A 149 -30.64 3.36 5.72
N GLN A 150 -29.71 3.45 4.77
CA GLN A 150 -28.63 4.44 4.82
C GLN A 150 -29.20 5.86 4.84
N SER A 151 -30.26 6.14 4.07
CA SER A 151 -30.89 7.45 4.02
C SER A 151 -31.68 7.83 5.27
N GLU A 152 -32.07 6.85 6.08
CA GLU A 152 -32.68 7.07 7.39
C GLU A 152 -31.64 7.26 8.50
N ARG A 153 -30.53 6.53 8.41
CA ARG A 153 -29.48 6.51 9.45
C ARG A 153 -28.43 7.61 9.28
N SER A 154 -28.20 8.05 8.05
CA SER A 154 -27.11 8.95 7.66
C SER A 154 -27.48 9.68 6.37
N VAL A 155 -26.48 10.06 5.59
CA VAL A 155 -26.61 10.77 4.31
C VAL A 155 -26.03 9.92 3.20
N LEU A 156 -26.61 9.99 2.00
CA LEU A 156 -25.96 9.52 0.79
C LEU A 156 -25.21 10.71 0.17
N PRO A 157 -23.88 10.67 0.09
CA PRO A 157 -23.10 11.82 -0.36
C PRO A 157 -23.35 12.09 -1.84
N GLU A 158 -23.44 13.37 -2.18
CA GLU A 158 -23.37 13.81 -3.57
C GLU A 158 -21.99 13.46 -4.17
N PRO A 159 -21.83 13.33 -5.50
CA PRO A 159 -20.56 12.91 -6.12
C PRO A 159 -19.32 13.74 -5.75
N HIS A 160 -19.51 14.99 -5.33
CA HIS A 160 -18.46 15.93 -4.90
C HIS A 160 -18.31 16.04 -3.37
N GLN A 161 -19.04 15.24 -2.60
CA GLN A 161 -19.01 15.23 -1.14
C GLN A 161 -18.29 13.98 -0.63
N LEU A 162 -17.55 14.16 0.47
CA LEU A 162 -17.01 13.06 1.24
C LEU A 162 -17.93 12.80 2.44
N LEU A 163 -18.50 11.61 2.53
CA LEU A 163 -19.16 11.15 3.73
C LEU A 163 -18.13 10.55 4.68
N VAL A 164 -18.11 11.03 5.91
CA VAL A 164 -17.36 10.44 7.02
C VAL A 164 -18.30 10.17 8.18
N GLU A 165 -18.37 8.92 8.61
CA GLU A 165 -19.22 8.47 9.71
C GLU A 165 -18.36 8.04 10.88
N THR A 166 -18.76 8.42 12.10
CA THR A 166 -18.09 7.97 13.33
C THR A 166 -19.08 7.28 14.25
N PHE A 167 -18.68 6.14 14.82
CA PHE A 167 -19.55 5.37 15.70
C PHE A 167 -18.77 4.47 16.65
N PRO A 168 -19.29 4.21 17.86
CA PRO A 168 -18.73 3.20 18.74
C PRO A 168 -19.17 1.79 18.30
N HIS A 169 -18.24 0.84 18.32
CA HIS A 169 -18.54 -0.57 18.04
C HIS A 169 -17.57 -1.48 18.81
N GLU A 170 -18.09 -2.49 19.51
CA GLU A 170 -17.31 -3.46 20.30
C GLU A 170 -16.20 -2.85 21.18
N GLY A 171 -16.51 -1.76 21.88
CA GLY A 171 -15.58 -1.09 22.79
C GLY A 171 -14.47 -0.27 22.10
N GLN A 172 -14.64 0.03 20.81
CA GLN A 172 -13.74 0.87 20.02
C GLN A 172 -14.53 1.97 19.32
N HIS A 173 -13.83 2.97 18.79
CA HIS A 173 -14.40 4.07 18.03
C HIS A 173 -13.93 4.00 16.57
N TYR A 174 -14.89 3.87 15.66
CA TYR A 174 -14.65 3.76 14.23
C TYR A 174 -14.89 5.11 13.55
N MET A 175 -14.10 5.37 12.52
CA MET A 175 -14.33 6.41 11.53
C MET A 175 -14.26 5.77 10.15
N VAL A 176 -15.35 5.83 9.39
CA VAL A 176 -15.43 5.30 8.02
C VAL A 176 -15.60 6.44 7.04
N ALA A 177 -14.72 6.53 6.04
CA ALA A 177 -14.73 7.56 5.02
C ALA A 177 -15.01 6.94 3.64
N TYR A 178 -16.11 7.34 3.03
CA TYR A 178 -16.61 6.81 1.75
C TYR A 178 -16.19 7.74 0.61
N SER A 179 -14.95 7.58 0.12
CA SER A 179 -14.40 8.51 -0.88
C SER A 179 -14.45 8.00 -2.32
N PHE A 180 -14.53 6.69 -2.58
CA PHE A 180 -14.51 6.11 -3.94
C PHE A 180 -13.24 6.42 -4.77
N GLU A 181 -12.15 6.81 -4.14
CA GLU A 181 -10.88 7.15 -4.83
C GLU A 181 -9.95 5.94 -5.07
N GLY A 182 -10.42 4.72 -4.78
CA GLY A 182 -9.69 3.49 -5.03
C GLY A 182 -8.72 3.11 -3.92
N TRP A 183 -8.31 1.83 -3.93
CA TRP A 183 -7.52 1.25 -2.84
C TRP A 183 -6.19 1.96 -2.59
N ASN A 184 -5.46 2.37 -3.63
CA ASN A 184 -4.16 3.04 -3.46
C ASN A 184 -4.30 4.37 -2.70
N ALA A 185 -5.29 5.21 -3.07
CA ALA A 185 -5.53 6.47 -2.40
C ALA A 185 -5.95 6.25 -0.94
N HIS A 186 -6.86 5.29 -0.72
CA HIS A 186 -7.32 4.92 0.62
C HIS A 186 -6.21 4.34 1.51
N GLN A 187 -5.27 3.57 0.96
CA GLN A 187 -4.12 3.08 1.71
C GLN A 187 -3.24 4.23 2.18
N SER A 188 -2.86 5.14 1.28
CA SER A 188 -2.06 6.31 1.65
C SER A 188 -2.78 7.19 2.67
N LEU A 189 -4.06 7.50 2.44
CA LEU A 189 -4.87 8.30 3.35
C LEU A 189 -5.03 7.64 4.73
N GLY A 190 -5.29 6.33 4.78
CA GLY A 190 -5.41 5.60 6.05
C GLY A 190 -4.14 5.66 6.88
N MET A 191 -2.96 5.55 6.26
CA MET A 191 -1.68 5.72 6.95
C MET A 191 -1.48 7.14 7.48
N LEU A 192 -1.74 8.17 6.67
CA LEU A 192 -1.57 9.56 7.09
C LEU A 192 -2.57 9.94 8.20
N ILE A 193 -3.82 9.53 8.06
CA ILE A 193 -4.89 9.82 9.01
C ILE A 193 -4.62 9.14 10.34
N THR A 194 -4.20 7.87 10.36
CA THR A 194 -3.82 7.22 11.62
C THR A 194 -2.67 7.95 12.31
N ARG A 195 -1.67 8.47 11.58
CA ARG A 195 -0.61 9.29 12.18
C ARG A 195 -1.14 10.61 12.78
N ARG A 196 -2.09 11.27 12.12
CA ARG A 196 -2.78 12.44 12.70
C ARG A 196 -3.58 12.09 13.93
N MET A 197 -4.28 10.98 13.90
CA MET A 197 -5.05 10.48 15.04
C MET A 197 -4.13 10.23 16.24
N GLU A 198 -2.95 9.65 16.03
CA GLU A 198 -1.93 9.47 17.07
C GLU A 198 -1.49 10.82 17.66
N SER A 199 -1.19 11.79 16.79
CA SER A 199 -0.79 13.15 17.19
C SER A 199 -1.90 13.91 17.92
N ALA A 200 -3.16 13.61 17.61
CA ALA A 200 -4.35 14.12 18.27
C ALA A 200 -4.70 13.36 19.57
N GLY A 201 -3.92 12.34 19.96
CA GLY A 201 -4.15 11.55 21.17
C GLY A 201 -5.32 10.58 21.09
N LEU A 202 -5.81 10.28 19.88
CA LEU A 202 -6.97 9.41 19.67
C LEU A 202 -6.65 7.91 19.85
N LYS A 203 -5.37 7.55 19.91
CA LYS A 203 -4.87 6.17 20.07
C LYS A 203 -5.43 5.22 18.99
N PRO A 204 -5.18 5.50 17.70
CA PRO A 204 -5.53 4.61 16.59
C PRO A 204 -4.91 3.23 16.79
N LEU A 205 -5.70 2.20 16.51
CA LEU A 205 -5.27 0.80 16.52
C LEU A 205 -4.93 0.29 15.11
N GLY A 206 -5.42 0.99 14.08
CA GLY A 206 -5.14 0.68 12.69
C GLY A 206 -6.19 1.21 11.74
N PHE A 207 -6.06 0.80 10.47
CA PHE A 207 -7.03 1.09 9.44
C PHE A 207 -7.20 -0.10 8.49
N VAL A 208 -8.30 -0.12 7.76
CA VAL A 208 -8.58 -1.02 6.64
C VAL A 208 -9.08 -0.21 5.46
N ALA A 209 -8.80 -0.65 4.23
CA ALA A 209 -9.16 0.07 3.02
C ALA A 209 -9.58 -0.88 1.91
N ASN A 210 -10.55 -0.45 1.10
CA ASN A 210 -10.97 -1.09 -0.15
C ASN A 210 -11.07 -0.03 -1.26
N ASP A 211 -11.76 -0.28 -2.37
CA ASP A 211 -11.84 0.67 -3.47
C ASP A 211 -12.82 1.84 -3.27
N TYR A 212 -13.80 1.70 -2.37
CA TYR A 212 -14.85 2.69 -2.16
C TYR A 212 -14.78 3.41 -0.81
N ALA A 213 -14.12 2.82 0.18
CA ALA A 213 -13.96 3.41 1.50
C ALA A 213 -12.67 2.96 2.20
N PHE A 214 -12.33 3.69 3.26
CA PHE A 214 -11.43 3.22 4.30
C PHE A 214 -12.02 3.49 5.67
N ALA A 215 -11.59 2.69 6.64
CA ALA A 215 -12.00 2.82 8.03
C ALA A 215 -10.78 2.85 8.94
N CYS A 216 -10.74 3.81 9.86
CA CYS A 216 -9.80 3.87 10.96
C CYS A 216 -10.55 3.51 12.26
N TYR A 217 -9.86 2.88 13.20
CA TYR A 217 -10.46 2.55 14.50
C TYR A 217 -9.46 2.81 15.63
N ALA A 218 -9.98 3.28 16.76
CA ALA A 218 -9.20 3.84 17.84
C ALA A 218 -9.82 3.55 19.22
N LEU A 219 -9.05 3.83 20.29
CA LEU A 219 -9.54 3.69 21.66
C LEU A 219 -10.33 4.90 22.15
N GLU A 220 -10.07 6.09 21.61
CA GLU A 220 -10.78 7.32 21.99
C GLU A 220 -11.82 7.74 20.93
N PRO A 221 -12.91 8.44 21.32
CA PRO A 221 -13.92 8.93 20.39
C PRO A 221 -13.38 9.94 19.37
N ILE A 222 -13.76 9.75 18.11
CA ILE A 222 -13.41 10.65 17.00
C ILE A 222 -14.57 11.63 16.80
N THR A 223 -14.52 12.77 17.50
CA THR A 223 -15.61 13.75 17.55
C THR A 223 -15.55 14.79 16.44
N ASP A 224 -14.35 15.10 15.94
CA ASP A 224 -14.13 16.02 14.83
C ASP A 224 -13.34 15.33 13.72
N PRO A 225 -13.99 14.51 12.88
CA PRO A 225 -13.31 13.88 11.76
C PRO A 225 -12.79 14.90 10.75
N LYS A 226 -13.43 16.07 10.61
CA LYS A 226 -13.13 17.05 9.55
C LYS A 226 -11.70 17.60 9.65
N SER A 227 -11.19 17.83 10.85
CA SER A 227 -9.82 18.30 11.05
C SER A 227 -8.75 17.29 10.60
N LEU A 228 -9.08 15.99 10.55
CA LEU A 228 -8.15 14.96 10.06
C LEU A 228 -7.95 15.03 8.54
N PHE A 229 -8.86 15.65 7.79
CA PHE A 229 -8.86 15.72 6.32
C PHE A 229 -8.43 17.08 5.75
N SER A 230 -7.80 17.94 6.55
CA SER A 230 -7.25 19.18 6.02
C SER A 230 -6.16 18.92 4.96
N ALA A 231 -6.12 19.78 3.94
CA ALA A 231 -5.31 19.55 2.73
C ALA A 231 -3.79 19.53 2.98
N ASP A 232 -3.34 20.11 4.09
CA ASP A 232 -1.94 20.11 4.55
C ASP A 232 -1.43 18.70 4.89
N ILE A 233 -2.30 17.70 5.01
CA ILE A 233 -1.92 16.29 5.19
C ILE A 233 -1.01 15.78 4.05
N LEU A 234 -1.12 16.38 2.86
CA LEU A 234 -0.34 16.02 1.68
C LEU A 234 0.97 16.81 1.55
N GLU A 235 1.23 17.76 2.44
CA GLU A 235 2.45 18.56 2.42
C GLU A 235 3.56 17.85 3.18
N GLN A 236 3.88 18.29 4.39
CA GLN A 236 5.01 17.77 5.14
C GLN A 236 4.78 16.32 5.61
N GLU A 237 3.57 16.00 6.05
CA GLU A 237 3.26 14.68 6.60
C GLU A 237 3.41 13.56 5.57
N PHE A 238 3.03 13.82 4.31
CA PHE A 238 3.22 12.88 3.21
C PHE A 238 4.69 12.70 2.85
N VAL A 239 5.47 13.77 2.82
CA VAL A 239 6.92 13.69 2.55
C VAL A 239 7.63 12.93 3.66
N ASP A 240 7.40 13.29 4.92
CA ASP A 240 7.95 12.61 6.09
C ASP A 240 7.58 11.13 6.07
N TRP A 241 6.34 10.81 5.69
CA TRP A 241 5.89 9.43 5.54
C TRP A 241 6.61 8.72 4.40
N ILE A 242 6.71 9.32 3.21
CA ILE A 242 7.43 8.75 2.07
C ILE A 242 8.89 8.42 2.45
N GLU A 243 9.55 9.35 3.15
CA GLU A 243 10.96 9.21 3.55
C GLU A 243 11.18 8.18 4.66
N SER A 244 10.25 8.09 5.63
CA SER A 244 10.32 7.11 6.72
C SER A 244 9.77 5.73 6.35
N SER A 245 8.95 5.65 5.30
CA SER A 245 8.32 4.43 4.82
C SER A 245 9.25 3.58 3.95
N TYR A 246 9.07 2.27 4.04
CA TYR A 246 9.70 1.32 3.13
C TYR A 246 9.18 1.42 1.68
N LEU A 247 8.05 2.10 1.43
CA LEU A 247 7.43 2.19 0.10
C LEU A 247 8.34 2.82 -0.96
N LEU A 248 9.15 3.82 -0.60
CA LEU A 248 10.13 4.41 -1.52
C LEU A 248 11.17 3.36 -1.95
N LYS A 249 11.62 2.53 -1.00
CA LYS A 249 12.55 1.42 -1.28
C LYS A 249 11.90 0.36 -2.15
N THR A 250 10.62 0.03 -1.91
CA THR A 250 9.86 -0.94 -2.71
C THR A 250 9.62 -0.46 -4.14
N ALA A 251 9.12 0.78 -4.31
CA ALA A 251 8.91 1.38 -5.63
C ALA A 251 10.24 1.53 -6.40
N PHE A 252 11.30 1.97 -5.73
CA PHE A 252 12.64 2.01 -6.33
C PHE A 252 13.12 0.62 -6.72
N ARG A 253 12.86 -0.40 -5.90
CA ARG A 253 13.23 -1.79 -6.21
C ARG A 253 12.49 -2.31 -7.43
N GLU A 254 11.19 -2.10 -7.57
CA GLU A 254 10.48 -2.50 -8.79
C GLU A 254 11.05 -1.84 -10.04
N VAL A 255 11.26 -0.52 -10.00
CA VAL A 255 11.87 0.23 -11.11
C VAL A 255 13.29 -0.27 -11.40
N ALA A 256 14.08 -0.54 -10.36
CA ALA A 256 15.44 -1.05 -10.49
C ALA A 256 15.46 -2.47 -11.09
N VAL A 257 14.49 -3.31 -10.72
CA VAL A 257 14.35 -4.67 -11.24
C VAL A 257 13.88 -4.64 -12.70
N ILE A 258 12.85 -3.86 -13.03
CA ILE A 258 12.33 -3.71 -14.40
C ILE A 258 13.37 -3.04 -15.31
N GLY A 259 14.09 -2.03 -14.81
CA GLY A 259 15.22 -1.39 -15.48
C GLY A 259 16.48 -2.28 -15.57
N GLY A 260 16.43 -3.48 -15.00
CA GLY A 260 17.51 -4.46 -14.98
C GLY A 260 18.71 -4.08 -14.13
N LEU A 261 18.61 -3.04 -13.28
CA LEU A 261 19.66 -2.70 -12.30
C LEU A 261 19.86 -3.83 -11.28
N VAL A 262 18.80 -4.58 -10.99
CA VAL A 262 18.81 -5.77 -10.14
C VAL A 262 18.41 -6.96 -11.01
N GLU A 263 19.30 -7.95 -11.09
CA GLU A 263 19.05 -9.20 -11.82
C GLU A 263 18.34 -10.19 -10.90
N ARG A 264 17.22 -10.78 -11.35
CA ARG A 264 16.46 -11.80 -10.59
C ARG A 264 16.98 -13.20 -10.85
N GLN A 265 17.30 -13.48 -12.11
CA GLN A 265 17.73 -14.80 -12.57
C GLN A 265 19.15 -14.72 -13.12
N HIS A 266 20.01 -15.61 -12.65
CA HIS A 266 21.36 -15.79 -13.20
C HIS A 266 21.44 -17.13 -13.95
N PRO A 267 22.08 -17.16 -15.14
CA PRO A 267 22.36 -18.39 -15.87
C PRO A 267 23.02 -19.44 -14.96
N GLY A 268 22.45 -20.65 -14.91
CA GLY A 268 23.00 -21.77 -14.15
C GLY A 268 22.69 -21.82 -12.65
N LYS A 269 21.89 -20.88 -12.10
CA LYS A 269 21.50 -20.87 -10.66
C LYS A 269 20.08 -21.36 -10.35
N ARG A 270 19.31 -21.82 -11.35
CA ARG A 270 18.06 -22.55 -11.10
C ARG A 270 18.39 -24.01 -10.79
N LYS A 271 18.26 -24.39 -9.52
CA LYS A 271 17.96 -25.77 -9.11
C LYS A 271 16.47 -25.88 -8.90
#